data_AF-A0A0X3XS21-F1
#
_entry.id   AF-A0A0X3XS21-F1
#
_cell.length_a   1.000
_cell.length_b   1.000
_cell.length_c   1.000
_cell.angle_alpha   90.00
_cell.angle_beta   90.00
_cell.angle_gamma   90.00
#
_symmetry.space_group_name_H-M   'P 1'
#
loop_
_entity.id
_entity.type
_entity.pdbx_description
1 polymer ?
#
loop_
_entity_poly.entity_id
_entity_poly.type
_entity_poly.pdbx_seq_one_letter_code
_entity_poly.pdbx_strand_id
1 'polypeptide(L)'
;MRHEDGPQDPPVNNGIVISGGTHYVGNQAVGHRAQAFSGSVSFPAQDPAQTARTAELLAQVERLLREHREALADPDATDRELRRLREELEEEAPEPSVLRRALDRLTAFVEPVAPLVTAVGRLAESVQALPGP
;
A
#
# COMPACT_ATOMS: atom_id res chain seq x y z
N MET A 1 55.85 -21.47 32.32
CA MET A 1 54.49 -22.04 32.34
C MET A 1 53.51 -20.87 32.26
N ARG A 2 53.01 -20.55 31.05
CA ARG A 2 51.99 -19.52 30.83
C ARG A 2 50.72 -20.26 30.43
N HIS A 3 49.63 -20.03 31.16
CA HIS A 3 48.29 -20.49 30.78
C HIS A 3 47.79 -19.60 29.65
N GLU A 4 47.30 -20.23 28.59
CA GLU A 4 46.70 -19.61 27.42
C GLU A 4 45.21 -19.38 27.70
N ASP A 5 44.85 -18.15 28.08
CA ASP A 5 43.47 -17.67 27.93
C ASP A 5 43.29 -17.26 26.46
N GLY A 6 42.71 -18.15 25.65
CA GLY A 6 42.29 -17.84 24.29
C GLY A 6 41.19 -16.78 24.31
N PRO A 7 41.24 -15.73 23.47
CA PRO A 7 40.14 -14.78 23.38
C PRO A 7 38.88 -15.49 22.88
N GLN A 8 37.83 -15.54 23.71
CA GLN A 8 36.50 -15.93 23.27
C GLN A 8 35.97 -14.81 22.38
N ASP A 9 35.88 -15.04 21.07
CA ASP A 9 35.24 -14.10 20.16
C ASP A 9 33.80 -13.85 20.61
N PRO A 10 33.38 -12.57 20.79
CA PRO A 10 32.02 -12.27 21.21
C PRO A 10 31.03 -12.73 20.13
N PRO A 11 29.81 -13.15 20.51
CA PRO A 11 28.78 -13.55 19.54
C PRO A 11 28.49 -12.40 18.59
N VAL A 12 28.81 -12.58 17.32
CA VAL A 12 28.58 -11.60 16.27
C VAL A 12 27.08 -11.51 16.02
N ASN A 13 26.47 -10.38 16.40
CA ASN A 13 25.08 -10.12 16.06
C ASN A 13 24.97 -9.94 14.54
N ASN A 14 24.38 -10.92 13.86
CA ASN A 14 24.07 -10.82 12.43
C ASN A 14 22.72 -10.14 12.21
N GLY A 15 21.86 -10.02 13.22
CA GLY A 15 20.53 -9.44 13.12
C GLY A 15 20.52 -7.92 13.10
N ILE A 16 19.56 -7.35 12.39
CA ILE A 16 19.30 -5.92 12.35
C ILE A 16 18.43 -5.55 13.55
N VAL A 17 18.88 -4.57 14.35
CA VAL A 17 18.11 -4.01 15.45
C VAL A 17 17.57 -2.64 15.01
N ILE A 18 16.25 -2.51 14.88
CA ILE A 18 15.57 -1.25 14.58
C ILE A 18 14.66 -0.92 15.76
N SER A 19 14.94 0.18 16.45
CA SER A 19 14.11 0.67 17.55
C SER A 19 13.43 1.99 17.16
N GLY A 20 12.12 1.91 16.86
CA GLY A 20 11.17 3.03 16.76
C GLY A 20 11.07 3.71 15.38
N GLY A 21 9.87 3.71 14.79
CA GLY A 21 9.52 4.39 13.52
C GLY A 21 9.10 3.43 12.40
N THR A 22 8.26 3.88 11.45
CA THR A 22 7.90 3.10 10.24
C THR A 22 9.08 3.11 9.27
N HIS A 23 9.74 1.96 9.07
CA HIS A 23 10.90 1.84 8.19
C HIS A 23 10.53 0.96 6.98
N TYR A 24 10.68 1.48 5.76
CA TYR A 24 10.62 0.70 4.54
C TYR A 24 11.98 0.10 4.27
N VAL A 25 12.09 -1.20 4.52
CA VAL A 25 13.33 -1.94 4.36
C VAL A 25 13.21 -2.78 3.08
N GLY A 26 14.02 -2.48 2.07
CA GLY A 26 14.06 -3.24 0.81
C GLY A 26 14.76 -4.61 0.95
N ASN A 27 15.28 -5.16 -0.15
CA ASN A 27 15.93 -6.47 -0.18
C ASN A 27 17.15 -6.52 0.74
N GLN A 28 17.00 -7.12 1.92
CA GLN A 28 18.07 -7.36 2.86
C GLN A 28 18.41 -8.85 2.90
N ALA A 29 19.71 -9.14 2.84
CA ALA A 29 20.25 -10.47 2.99
C ALA A 29 21.20 -10.44 4.20
N VAL A 30 20.91 -11.26 5.21
CA VAL A 30 21.64 -11.30 6.48
C VAL A 30 22.26 -12.68 6.69
N GLY A 31 23.57 -12.75 6.90
CA GLY A 31 24.32 -13.99 7.19
C GLY A 31 25.46 -14.28 6.22
N HIS A 32 26.31 -15.26 6.56
CA HIS A 32 27.46 -15.64 5.74
C HIS A 32 26.98 -16.29 4.42
N ARG A 33 27.32 -15.69 3.27
CA ARG A 33 26.82 -16.00 1.91
C ARG A 33 25.42 -15.46 1.54
N ALA A 34 24.86 -14.54 2.32
CA ALA A 34 23.59 -13.92 1.95
C ALA A 34 23.80 -12.96 0.76
N GLN A 35 23.02 -13.15 -0.33
CA GLN A 35 23.04 -12.28 -1.50
C GLN A 35 21.69 -11.58 -1.64
N ALA A 36 21.71 -10.26 -1.68
CA ALA A 36 20.55 -9.45 -2.05
C ALA A 36 20.69 -9.04 -3.51
N PHE A 37 19.71 -9.40 -4.34
CA PHE A 37 19.61 -8.87 -5.70
C PHE A 37 18.83 -7.55 -5.65
N SER A 38 19.53 -6.44 -5.86
CA SER A 38 18.88 -5.19 -6.27
C SER A 38 18.61 -5.28 -7.76
N GLY A 39 17.51 -5.92 -8.14
CA GLY A 39 16.90 -5.57 -9.43
C GLY A 39 16.62 -4.08 -9.38
N SER A 40 17.13 -3.31 -10.34
CA SER A 40 16.74 -1.92 -10.50
C SER A 40 15.21 -1.90 -10.57
N VAL A 41 14.55 -1.41 -9.53
CA VAL A 41 13.17 -0.96 -9.65
C VAL A 41 13.26 0.31 -10.46
N SER A 42 13.43 0.16 -11.77
CA SER A 42 13.02 1.18 -12.70
C SER A 42 11.53 1.30 -12.46
N PHE A 43 11.10 2.39 -11.84
CA PHE A 43 9.70 2.77 -11.83
C PHE A 43 9.30 2.82 -13.30
N PRO A 44 8.55 1.83 -13.80
CA PRO A 44 8.06 1.95 -15.16
C PRO A 44 7.20 3.22 -15.15
N ALA A 45 7.33 4.04 -16.19
CA ALA A 45 6.29 5.00 -16.51
C ALA A 45 4.92 4.28 -16.36
N GLN A 46 3.95 4.93 -15.72
CA GLN A 46 2.65 4.36 -15.35
C GLN A 46 2.23 3.24 -16.32
N ASP A 47 2.18 2.00 -15.84
CA ASP A 47 1.74 0.88 -16.67
C ASP A 47 0.29 1.18 -17.12
N PRO A 48 0.04 1.35 -18.43
CA PRO A 48 -1.28 1.68 -18.93
C PRO A 48 -2.32 0.63 -18.54
N ALA A 49 -1.90 -0.64 -18.43
CA ALA A 49 -2.77 -1.73 -17.98
C ALA A 49 -3.16 -1.57 -16.50
N GLN A 50 -2.21 -1.14 -15.66
CA GLN A 50 -2.47 -0.88 -14.24
C GLN A 50 -3.40 0.33 -14.06
N THR A 51 -3.20 1.38 -14.86
CA THR A 51 -4.07 2.57 -14.86
C THR A 51 -5.49 2.21 -15.30
N ALA A 52 -5.64 1.45 -16.39
CA ALA A 52 -6.93 0.97 -16.87
C ALA A 52 -7.64 0.10 -15.82
N ARG A 53 -6.91 -0.80 -15.16
CA ARG A 53 -7.45 -1.64 -14.08
C ARG A 53 -7.96 -0.82 -12.90
N THR A 54 -7.22 0.19 -12.47
CA THR A 54 -7.66 1.10 -11.41
C THR A 54 -8.94 1.85 -11.82
N ALA A 55 -9.04 2.31 -13.06
CA ALA A 55 -10.25 2.96 -13.58
C ALA A 55 -11.47 2.01 -13.62
N GLU A 56 -11.28 0.76 -14.03
CA GLU A 56 -12.33 -0.28 -14.02
C GLU A 56 -12.84 -0.57 -12.60
N LEU A 57 -11.93 -0.70 -11.63
CA LEU A 57 -12.28 -0.90 -10.22
C LEU A 57 -13.01 0.30 -9.64
N LEU A 58 -12.60 1.52 -10.00
CA LEU A 58 -13.29 2.74 -9.59
C LEU A 58 -14.73 2.77 -10.14
N ALA A 59 -14.92 2.46 -11.43
CA ALA A 59 -16.25 2.37 -12.04
C ALA A 59 -17.11 1.25 -11.40
N GLN A 60 -16.49 0.14 -11.00
CA GLN A 60 -17.17 -0.93 -10.26
C GLN A 60 -17.66 -0.45 -8.89
N VAL A 61 -16.83 0.26 -8.13
CA VAL A 61 -17.21 0.86 -6.83
C VAL A 61 -18.37 1.84 -7.03
N GLU A 62 -18.29 2.74 -8.01
CA GLU A 62 -19.35 3.71 -8.29
C GLU A 62 -20.69 3.05 -8.64
N ARG A 63 -20.66 1.96 -9.41
CA ARG A 63 -21.86 1.17 -9.71
C ARG A 63 -22.46 0.54 -8.45
N LEU A 64 -21.64 -0.07 -7.61
CA LEU A 64 -22.08 -0.70 -6.36
C LEU A 64 -22.60 0.32 -5.34
N LEU A 65 -22.02 1.52 -5.29
CA LEU A 65 -22.51 2.61 -4.42
C LEU A 65 -23.91 3.07 -4.83
N ARG A 66 -24.18 3.13 -6.14
CA ARG A 66 -25.52 3.43 -6.66
C ARG A 66 -26.51 2.31 -6.35
N GLU A 67 -26.09 1.05 -6.50
CA GLU A 67 -26.93 -0.13 -6.24
C GLU A 67 -27.29 -0.26 -4.75
N HIS A 68 -26.34 0.01 -3.86
CA HIS A 68 -26.50 -0.15 -2.41
C HIS A 68 -26.72 1.17 -1.67
N ARG A 69 -27.15 2.23 -2.36
CA ARG A 69 -27.27 3.59 -1.78
C ARG A 69 -28.10 3.60 -0.50
N GLU A 70 -29.22 2.87 -0.47
CA GLU A 70 -30.13 2.82 0.68
C GLU A 70 -29.56 2.08 1.89
N ALA A 71 -28.52 1.26 1.70
CA ALA A 71 -27.86 0.52 2.77
C ALA A 71 -26.69 1.28 3.41
N LEU A 72 -26.30 2.42 2.84
CA LEU A 72 -25.22 3.26 3.36
C LEU A 72 -25.75 4.20 4.45
N ALA A 73 -24.97 4.34 5.53
CA ALA A 73 -25.31 5.24 6.63
C ALA A 73 -25.29 6.72 6.20
N ASP A 74 -24.35 7.10 5.33
CA ASP A 74 -24.25 8.45 4.76
C ASP A 74 -23.82 8.36 3.27
N PRO A 75 -24.79 8.22 2.35
CA PRO A 75 -24.52 8.14 0.92
C PRO A 75 -23.81 9.38 0.37
N ASP A 76 -24.17 10.57 0.86
CA ASP A 76 -23.64 11.83 0.35
C ASP A 76 -22.18 12.04 0.78
N ALA A 77 -21.82 11.65 2.01
CA ALA A 77 -20.42 11.63 2.43
C ALA A 77 -19.60 10.61 1.65
N THR A 78 -20.19 9.45 1.34
CA THR A 78 -19.53 8.41 0.54
C THR A 78 -19.25 8.89 -0.88
N ASP A 79 -20.22 9.53 -1.53
CA ASP A 79 -20.07 10.12 -2.86
C ASP A 79 -18.99 11.23 -2.88
N ARG A 80 -18.93 12.06 -1.82
CA ARG A 80 -17.88 13.08 -1.69
C ARG A 80 -16.47 12.49 -1.58
N GLU A 81 -16.30 11.42 -0.81
CA GLU A 81 -14.98 10.78 -0.68
C GLU A 81 -14.59 10.03 -1.96
N LEU A 82 -15.55 9.40 -2.65
CA LEU A 82 -15.28 8.79 -3.96
C LEU A 82 -14.83 9.86 -4.98
N ARG A 83 -15.49 11.01 -4.98
CA ARG A 83 -15.11 12.13 -5.86
C ARG A 83 -13.70 12.64 -5.57
N ARG A 84 -13.34 12.81 -4.29
CA ARG A 84 -11.97 13.20 -3.89
C ARG A 84 -10.92 12.19 -4.32
N LEU A 85 -11.20 10.90 -4.13
CA LEU A 85 -10.28 9.86 -4.59
C LEU A 85 -10.07 9.93 -6.10
N ARG A 86 -11.14 10.18 -6.87
CA ARG A 86 -11.05 10.32 -8.31
C ARG A 86 -10.27 11.57 -8.73
N GLU A 87 -10.57 12.71 -8.12
CA GLU A 87 -9.85 13.98 -8.36
C GLU A 87 -8.33 13.76 -8.14
N GLU A 88 -7.94 13.14 -7.03
CA GLU A 88 -6.54 12.86 -6.71
C GLU A 88 -5.87 11.87 -7.70
N LEU A 89 -6.59 10.87 -8.19
CA LEU A 89 -6.08 9.92 -9.19
C LEU A 89 -5.91 10.54 -10.59
N GLU A 90 -6.61 11.65 -10.87
CA GLU A 90 -6.49 12.39 -12.13
C GLU A 90 -5.36 13.42 -12.10
N GLU A 91 -4.77 13.70 -10.93
CA GLU A 91 -3.62 14.60 -10.79
C GLU A 91 -2.37 14.04 -11.49
N GLU A 92 -1.53 14.94 -12.01
CA GLU A 92 -0.25 14.55 -12.63
C GLU A 92 0.69 13.89 -11.62
N ALA A 93 0.60 14.29 -10.35
CA ALA A 93 1.38 13.74 -9.24
C ALA A 93 0.47 13.46 -8.03
N PRO A 94 -0.22 12.30 -8.01
CA PRO A 94 -1.11 11.93 -6.91
C PRO A 94 -0.36 11.82 -5.59
N GLU A 95 -0.89 12.43 -4.53
CA GLU A 95 -0.36 12.36 -3.19
C GLU A 95 -0.77 11.03 -2.50
N PRO A 96 0.19 10.14 -2.16
CA PRO A 96 -0.13 8.83 -1.58
C PRO A 96 -0.88 8.92 -0.24
N SER A 97 -0.63 9.99 0.53
CA SER A 97 -1.28 10.21 1.83
C SER A 97 -2.76 10.58 1.69
N VAL A 98 -3.11 11.32 0.64
CA VAL A 98 -4.50 11.71 0.33
C VAL A 98 -5.27 10.51 -0.18
N LEU A 99 -4.69 9.75 -1.12
CA LEU A 99 -5.27 8.51 -1.63
C LEU A 99 -5.57 7.51 -0.51
N ARG A 100 -4.59 7.25 0.37
CA ARG A 100 -4.76 6.35 1.51
C ARG A 100 -5.88 6.82 2.44
N ARG A 101 -5.90 8.11 2.80
CA ARG A 101 -6.93 8.66 3.67
C ARG A 101 -8.33 8.56 3.06
N ALA A 102 -8.46 8.79 1.75
CA ALA A 102 -9.73 8.65 1.04
C ALA A 102 -10.20 7.17 1.03
N LEU A 103 -9.30 6.22 0.76
CA LEU A 103 -9.59 4.78 0.78
C LEU A 103 -9.98 4.27 2.17
N ASP A 104 -9.30 4.72 3.23
CA ASP A 104 -9.63 4.37 4.61
C ASP A 104 -11.03 4.86 4.99
N ARG A 105 -11.38 6.10 4.60
CA ARG A 105 -12.71 6.67 4.83
C ARG A 105 -13.80 5.96 4.03
N LEU A 106 -13.55 5.67 2.75
CA LEU A 106 -14.47 4.90 1.93
C LEU A 106 -14.74 3.52 2.53
N THR A 107 -13.69 2.83 2.99
CA THR A 107 -13.80 1.52 3.64
C THR A 107 -14.71 1.59 4.87
N ALA A 108 -14.54 2.61 5.72
CA ALA A 108 -15.38 2.80 6.89
C ALA A 108 -16.86 3.09 6.54
N PHE A 109 -17.12 3.87 5.49
CA PHE A 109 -18.48 4.19 5.07
C PHE A 109 -19.22 3.00 4.45
N VAL A 110 -18.49 2.11 3.77
CA VAL A 110 -19.09 0.95 3.09
C VAL A 110 -19.07 -0.33 3.91
N GLU A 111 -18.55 -0.31 5.14
CA GLU A 111 -18.46 -1.46 6.05
C GLU A 111 -19.77 -2.30 6.14
N PRO A 112 -20.98 -1.70 6.18
CA PRO A 112 -22.23 -2.46 6.23
C PRO A 112 -22.54 -3.29 4.98
N VAL A 113 -21.84 -3.02 3.86
CA VAL A 113 -22.13 -3.60 2.54
C VAL A 113 -20.91 -4.40 2.06
N ALA A 114 -20.89 -5.70 2.38
CA ALA A 114 -19.77 -6.59 2.07
C ALA A 114 -19.28 -6.57 0.60
N PRO A 115 -20.16 -6.50 -0.43
CA PRO A 115 -19.72 -6.35 -1.82
C PRO A 115 -18.90 -5.07 -2.07
N LEU A 116 -19.27 -3.97 -1.42
CA LEU A 116 -18.54 -2.70 -1.52
C LEU A 116 -17.19 -2.77 -0.80
N VAL A 117 -17.13 -3.34 0.41
CA VAL A 117 -15.87 -3.54 1.13
C VAL A 117 -14.87 -4.30 0.27
N THR A 118 -15.33 -5.37 -0.40
CA THR A 118 -14.48 -6.17 -1.30
C THR A 118 -13.99 -5.35 -2.50
N ALA A 119 -14.87 -4.56 -3.11
CA ALA A 119 -14.53 -3.73 -4.27
C ALA A 119 -13.54 -2.61 -3.90
N VAL A 120 -13.75 -1.93 -2.77
CA VAL A 120 -12.84 -0.89 -2.25
C VAL A 120 -11.49 -1.49 -1.88
N GLY A 121 -11.45 -2.70 -1.29
CA GLY A 121 -10.19 -3.40 -1.01
C GLY A 121 -9.37 -3.68 -2.28
N ARG A 122 -10.01 -4.16 -3.35
CA ARG A 122 -9.34 -4.36 -4.66
C ARG A 122 -8.86 -3.05 -5.27
N LEU A 123 -9.65 -1.97 -5.14
CA LEU A 123 -9.23 -0.64 -5.58
C LEU A 123 -8.00 -0.18 -4.81
N ALA A 124 -7.96 -0.35 -3.48
CA ALA A 124 -6.82 0.00 -2.66
C ALA A 124 -5.55 -0.78 -3.04
N GLU A 125 -5.67 -2.07 -3.34
CA GLU A 125 -4.54 -2.88 -3.86
C GLU A 125 -4.04 -2.34 -5.20
N SER A 126 -4.96 -1.97 -6.11
CA SER A 126 -4.63 -1.44 -7.44
C SER A 126 -3.95 -0.08 -7.36
N VAL A 127 -4.40 0.79 -6.46
CA VAL A 127 -3.80 2.12 -6.23
C VAL A 127 -2.41 2.01 -5.63
N GLN A 128 -2.18 1.07 -4.70
CA GLN A 128 -0.85 0.83 -4.11
C GLN A 128 0.17 0.29 -5.12
N ALA A 129 -0.32 -0.35 -6.19
CA ALA A 129 0.52 -0.83 -7.29
C ALA A 129 0.82 0.25 -8.34
N LEU A 130 0.24 1.46 -8.23
CA LEU A 130 0.64 2.58 -9.08
C LEU A 130 2.05 3.03 -8.67
N PRO A 131 2.93 3.30 -9.65
CA PRO A 131 4.23 3.89 -9.35
C PRO A 131 4.02 5.27 -8.71
N GLY A 132 4.62 5.49 -7.55
CA GLY A 132 4.71 6.83 -6.96
C GLY A 132 5.58 7.76 -7.82
N PRO A 133 5.46 9.08 -7.65
CA PRO A 133 6.33 10.04 -8.33
C PRO A 133 7.81 9.83 -7.97
#